data_AF-A0A1J5NWQ7-F1
#
_entry.id   AF-A0A1J5NWQ7-F1
#
_cell.length_a   1.000
_cell.length_b   1.000
_cell.length_c   1.000
_cell.angle_alpha   90.00
_cell.angle_beta   90.00
_cell.angle_gamma   90.00
#
_symmetry.space_group_name_H-M   'P 1'
#
loop_
_entity.id
_entity.type
_entity.pdbx_description
1 polymer ?
#
loop_
_entity_poly.entity_id
_entity_poly.type
_entity_poly.pdbx_seq_one_letter_code
_entity_poly.pdbx_strand_id
1 'polypeptide(L)' 'MNLSPRGDLAEAAAHLFGYLRELDTKGARAIAVAPVPHHGLGGAINDRLRRAAMARE' A
#
# COMPACT_ATOMS: atom_id res chain seq x y z
N MET A 1 -3.98 -10.33 0.38
CA MET A 1 -4.33 -9.48 -0.77
C MET A 1 -3.06 -9.27 -1.58
N ASN A 2 -3.11 -9.19 -2.91
CA ASN A 2 -1.92 -9.00 -3.74
C ASN A 2 -2.06 -7.71 -4.57
N LEU A 3 -1.16 -6.75 -4.36
CA LEU A 3 -1.18 -5.45 -5.03
C LEU A 3 -1.00 -5.57 -6.55
N SER A 4 -0.12 -6.46 -7.00
CA SER A 4 0.05 -6.79 -8.41
C SER A 4 0.66 -8.18 -8.55
N PRO A 5 -0.07 -9.17 -9.07
CA PRO A 5 0.48 -10.49 -9.38
C PRO A 5 1.65 -10.45 -10.37
N ARG A 6 1.76 -9.38 -11.17
CA ARG A 6 2.78 -9.20 -12.22
C ARG A 6 3.94 -8.31 -11.78
N GLY A 7 3.88 -7.72 -10.58
CA GLY A 7 4.87 -6.76 -10.10
C GLY A 7 4.80 -5.40 -10.79
N ASP A 8 3.68 -5.04 -11.40
CA ASP A 8 3.47 -3.75 -12.05
C ASP A 8 3.14 -2.66 -11.03
N LEU A 9 3.87 -1.55 -11.09
CA LEU A 9 3.73 -0.46 -10.12
C LEU A 9 2.44 0.35 -10.31
N ALA A 10 1.89 0.42 -11.53
CA ALA A 10 0.63 1.10 -11.77
C ALA A 10 -0.55 0.28 -11.24
N GLU A 11 -0.54 -1.05 -11.47
CA GLU A 11 -1.50 -1.98 -10.87
C GLU A 11 -1.43 -1.93 -9.33
N ALA A 12 -0.21 -1.97 -8.78
CA ALA A 12 -0.02 -1.86 -7.34
C ALA A 12 -0.58 -0.56 -6.76
N ALA A 13 -0.33 0.58 -7.42
CA ALA A 13 -0.87 1.87 -6.99
C ALA A 13 -2.41 1.91 -7.06
N ALA A 14 -3.00 1.32 -8.11
CA ALA A 14 -4.45 1.30 -8.30
C ALA A 14 -5.16 0.48 -7.22
N HIS A 15 -4.60 -0.65 -6.80
CA HIS A 15 -5.21 -1.50 -5.78
C HIS A 15 -4.95 -1.05 -4.34
N LEU A 16 -3.87 -0.30 -4.09
CA LEU A 16 -3.38 -0.04 -2.74
C LEU A 16 -4.42 0.56 -1.80
N PHE A 17 -5.12 1.64 -2.17
CA PHE A 17 -6.09 2.28 -1.26
C PHE A 17 -7.32 1.43 -1.00
N GLY A 18 -7.77 0.68 -2.00
CA GLY A 18 -8.89 -0.25 -1.83
C GLY A 18 -8.58 -1.27 -0.75
N TYR A 19 -7.40 -1.90 -0.84
CA TYR A 19 -6.98 -2.92 0.11
C TYR A 19 -6.65 -2.36 1.50
N LEU A 20 -6.01 -1.19 1.61
CA LEU A 20 -5.78 -0.56 2.91
C LEU A 20 -7.11 -0.28 3.62
N ARG A 21 -8.08 0.33 2.91
CA ARG A 21 -9.39 0.63 3.48
C ARG A 21 -10.17 -0.63 3.84
N GLU A 22 -10.09 -1.68 3.04
CA GLU A 22 -10.72 -2.98 3.34
C GLU A 22 -10.10 -3.64 4.59
N LEU A 23 -8.80 -3.51 4.78
CA LEU A 23 -8.12 -4.05 5.97
C LEU A 23 -8.44 -3.23 7.22
N ASP A 24 -8.54 -1.91 7.09
CA ASP A 24 -8.96 -1.02 8.18
C ASP A 24 -10.39 -1.36 8.64
N THR A 25 -11.32 -1.56 7.71
CA THR A 25 -12.72 -1.90 8.06
C THR A 25 -12.85 -3.29 8.70
N LYS A 26 -11.91 -4.18 8.43
CA LYS A 26 -11.80 -5.50 9.07
C LYS A 26 -11.18 -5.44 10.47
N GLY A 27 -10.77 -4.26 10.95
CA GLY A 27 -10.18 -4.09 12.27
C GLY A 27 -8.78 -4.69 12.40
N ALA A 28 -8.01 -4.74 11.31
CA ALA A 28 -6.64 -5.24 11.35
C ALA A 28 -5.80 -4.40 12.32
N ARG A 29 -5.17 -5.04 13.31
CA ARG A 29 -4.29 -4.35 14.28
C ARG A 29 -3.07 -3.69 13.62
N ALA A 30 -2.59 -4.28 12.54
CA ALA A 30 -1.48 -3.78 11.73
C ALA A 30 -1.60 -4.32 10.30
N ILE A 31 -1.09 -3.56 9.34
CA ILE A 31 -1.02 -3.95 7.93
C ILE A 31 0.46 -3.98 7.53
N ALA A 32 0.93 -5.15 7.10
CA ALA A 32 2.28 -5.31 6.55
C ALA A 32 2.21 -5.28 5.02
N VAL A 33 3.11 -4.52 4.39
CA VAL A 33 3.23 -4.41 2.93
C VAL A 33 4.60 -4.91 2.52
N ALA A 34 4.66 -5.72 1.47
CA ALA A 34 5.93 -6.18 0.90
C ALA A 34 6.75 -4.98 0.38
N PRO A 35 8.09 -5.07 0.36
CA PRO A 35 8.93 -3.99 -0.16
C PRO A 35 8.52 -3.58 -1.58
N VAL A 36 8.30 -2.28 -1.78
CA VAL A 36 7.98 -1.70 -3.10
C VAL A 36 9.24 -1.01 -3.62
N PRO A 37 9.66 -1.23 -4.88
CA PRO A 37 10.78 -0.52 -5.48
C PRO A 37 10.64 1.01 -5.35
N HIS A 38 11.75 1.74 -5.19
CA HIS A 38 11.70 3.20 -4.99
C HIS A 38 11.72 4.02 -6.29
N HIS A 39 11.78 3.38 -7.46
CA HIS A 39 11.82 4.08 -8.74
C HIS A 39 10.41 4.34 -9.31
N GLY A 40 10.27 5.40 -10.12
CA GLY A 40 9.02 5.75 -10.77
C GLY A 40 7.86 5.89 -9.76
N LEU A 41 6.73 5.23 -10.07
CA LEU A 41 5.54 5.23 -9.20
C LEU A 41 5.79 4.61 -7.81
N GLY A 42 6.78 3.72 -7.70
CA GLY A 42 7.08 3.05 -6.44
C GLY A 42 7.60 3.99 -5.35
N GLY A 43 8.27 5.09 -5.73
CA GLY A 43 8.63 6.16 -4.79
C GLY A 43 7.40 6.82 -4.16
N ALA A 44 6.40 7.15 -4.98
CA ALA A 44 5.14 7.75 -4.52
C ALA A 44 4.30 6.80 -3.67
N ILE A 45 4.28 5.50 -4.02
CA ILE A 45 3.66 4.45 -3.20
C ILE A 45 4.28 4.41 -1.81
N ASN A 46 5.61 4.33 -1.74
CA ASN A 46 6.34 4.26 -0.46
C ASN A 46 6.11 5.51 0.41
N ASP A 47 6.12 6.69 -0.19
CA ASP A 47 5.82 7.94 0.53
C ASP A 47 4.41 7.89 1.15
N ARG A 48 3.41 7.44 0.39
CA ARG A 48 2.05 7.34 0.88
C ARG A 48 1.89 6.28 1.97
N LEU A 49 2.55 5.13 1.84
CA LEU A 49 2.60 4.10 2.89
C LEU A 49 3.19 4.67 4.19
N ARG A 50 4.29 5.42 4.10
CA ARG A 50 4.91 6.08 5.26
C ARG A 50 3.94 7.07 5.91
N ARG A 51 3.25 7.89 5.12
CA ARG A 51 2.24 8.83 5.64
C ARG A 51 1.08 8.10 6.33
N ALA A 52 0.56 7.04 5.73
CA ALA A 52 -0.51 6.24 6.30
C ALA A 52 -0.09 5.57 7.62
N ALA A 53 1.16 5.10 7.72
CA ALA A 53 1.68 4.49 8.95
C ALA A 53 1.82 5.48 10.12
N MET A 54 2.00 6.78 9.83
CA MET A 54 2.15 7.84 10.83
C MET A 54 0.82 8.49 11.21
N ALA A 55 -0.19 8.42 10.34
CA ALA A 55 -1.55 8.87 10.61
C ALA A 55 -2.26 7.87 11.55
N ARG A 56 -1.87 7.88 12.83
CA ARG A 56 -2.55 7.15 13.90
C ARG A 56 -3.03 8.15 14.93
N GLU A 57 -4.23 8.67 14.71
CA GLU A 57 -5.01 9.46 15.68
C GLU A 57 -6.40 8.85 15.81
#